data_AF-A0A0Q4KV86-F1
#
_entry.id   AF-A0A0Q4KV86-F1
#
_cell.length_a   1.000
_cell.length_b   1.000
_cell.length_c   1.000
_cell.angle_alpha   90.00
_cell.angle_beta   90.00
_cell.angle_gamma   90.00
#
_symmetry.space_group_name_H-M   'P 1'
#
loop_
_entity.id
_entity.type
_entity.pdbx_description
1 polymer ?
#
loop_
_entity_poly.entity_id
_entity_poly.type
_entity_poly.pdbx_seq_one_letter_code
_entity_poly.pdbx_strand_id
1 'polypeptide(L)' 'MGDVAVCFGDRALFQGLGRTGKQCDVLAVRKTFASVRFDDGQALLCLAADLHPIKRRPRPMF' A
#
# COMPACT_ATOMS: atom_id res chain seq x y z
N MET A 1 13.63 9.01 -10.48
CA MET A 1 12.80 9.17 -9.26
C MET A 1 11.48 8.50 -9.59
N GLY A 2 11.29 7.24 -9.17
CA GLY A 2 10.10 6.47 -9.54
C GLY A 2 8.87 7.10 -8.91
N ASP A 3 7.83 7.32 -9.71
CA ASP A 3 6.56 7.85 -9.26
C ASP A 3 6.00 6.93 -8.16
N VAL A 4 5.79 7.47 -6.95
CA VAL A 4 5.26 6.67 -5.85
C VAL A 4 3.76 6.50 -6.09
N ALA A 5 3.38 5.36 -6.65
CA ALA A 5 2.02 5.10 -7.14
C ALA A 5 0.99 4.81 -6.02
N VAL A 6 1.32 5.08 -4.76
CA VAL A 6 0.45 4.85 -3.60
C VAL A 6 0.36 6.10 -2.74
N CYS A 7 -0.84 6.38 -2.26
CA CYS A 7 -1.15 7.52 -1.40
C CYS A 7 -1.73 7.07 -0.06
N PHE A 8 -1.82 8.01 0.88
CA PHE A 8 -2.54 7.80 2.14
C PHE A 8 -3.98 7.32 1.89
N GLY A 9 -4.39 6.26 2.58
CA GLY A 9 -5.74 5.69 2.49
C GLY A 9 -5.97 4.76 1.29
N ASP A 10 -4.95 4.54 0.46
CA ASP A 10 -5.00 3.53 -0.59
C ASP A 10 -4.89 2.12 -0.03
N ARG A 11 -5.40 1.17 -0.79
CA ARG A 11 -5.10 -0.25 -0.61
C ARG A 11 -3.99 -0.65 -1.56
N ALA A 12 -3.05 -1.43 -1.05
CA ALA A 12 -1.93 -1.94 -1.83
C ALA A 12 -1.72 -3.44 -1.56
N LEU A 13 -1.14 -4.13 -2.54
CA LEU A 13 -0.54 -5.44 -2.36
C LEU A 13 0.91 -5.25 -1.94
N PHE A 14 1.28 -5.85 -0.82
CA PHE A 14 2.65 -5.86 -0.33
C PHE A 14 3.49 -6.88 -1.11
N GLN A 15 4.60 -6.44 -1.69
CA GLN A 15 5.51 -7.25 -2.50
C GLN A 15 6.88 -7.46 -1.84
N GLY A 16 7.12 -6.84 -0.68
CA GLY A 16 8.35 -7.02 0.09
C GLY A 16 8.46 -8.40 0.73
N LEU A 17 9.61 -8.67 1.36
CA LEU A 17 9.90 -9.96 1.98
C LEU A 17 9.00 -10.26 3.19
N GLY A 18 8.69 -11.54 3.39
CA GLY A 18 7.98 -12.07 4.57
C GLY A 18 6.46 -12.05 4.47
N ARG A 19 5.86 -11.00 3.91
CA ARG A 19 4.39 -10.87 3.76
C ARG A 19 3.94 -10.66 2.31
N THR A 20 4.76 -11.09 1.36
CA THR A 20 4.52 -10.94 -0.09
C THR A 20 3.12 -11.44 -0.48
N GLY A 21 2.40 -10.68 -1.28
CA GLY A 21 1.05 -10.98 -1.75
C GLY A 21 -0.07 -10.60 -0.78
N LYS A 22 0.24 -10.10 0.44
CA LYS A 22 -0.78 -9.66 1.39
C LYS A 22 -1.32 -8.27 1.04
N GLN A 23 -2.63 -8.10 1.19
CA GLN A 23 -3.25 -6.78 1.09
C GLN A 23 -2.98 -5.97 2.35
N CYS A 24 -2.79 -4.67 2.17
CA CYS A 24 -2.59 -3.73 3.25
C CYS A 24 -3.23 -2.38 2.93
N ASP A 25 -3.59 -1.65 3.97
CA ASP A 25 -4.01 -0.26 3.90
C ASP A 25 -2.80 0.65 4.15
N VAL A 26 -2.61 1.66 3.31
CA VAL A 26 -1.51 2.61 3.42
C VAL A 26 -1.87 3.69 4.45
N LEU A 27 -1.14 3.70 5.57
CA LEU A 27 -1.36 4.64 6.68
C LEU A 27 -0.60 5.96 6.53
N ALA A 28 0.53 5.96 5.84
CA ALA A 28 1.27 7.18 5.49
C ALA A 28 2.36 6.84 4.47
N VAL A 29 2.70 7.83 3.64
CA VAL A 29 3.80 7.75 2.67
C VAL A 29 4.73 8.94 2.92
N ARG A 30 6.03 8.66 3.07
CA ARG A 30 7.08 9.66 3.32
C ARG A 30 8.28 9.35 2.45
N LYS A 31 8.42 10.09 1.33
CA LYS A 31 9.48 9.90 0.33
C LYS A 31 9.53 8.44 -0.15
N THR A 32 10.57 7.71 0.23
CA THR A 32 10.84 6.33 -0.19
C THR A 32 10.19 5.29 0.71
N PHE A 33 9.65 5.69 1.86
CA PHE A 33 9.07 4.78 2.85
C PHE A 33 7.55 4.95 2.93
N ALA A 34 6.88 3.87 3.30
CA ALA A 34 5.46 3.84 3.59
C ALA A 34 5.20 3.02 4.85
N SER A 35 4.28 3.48 5.68
CA SER A 35 3.72 2.69 6.78
C SER A 35 2.41 2.09 6.33
N VAL A 36 2.26 0.79 6.49
CA VAL A 36 1.05 0.05 6.09
C VAL A 36 0.49 -0.74 7.25
N ARG A 37 -0.79 -1.06 7.18
CA ARG A 37 -1.46 -1.97 8.12
C ARG A 37 -2.10 -3.12 7.36
N PHE A 38 -1.85 -4.33 7.84
CA PHE A 38 -2.42 -5.55 7.28
C PHE A 38 -3.79 -5.86 7.89
N ASP A 39 -4.49 -6.83 7.30
CA ASP A 39 -5.80 -7.33 7.73
C ASP A 39 -5.79 -7.93 9.15
N ASP A 40 -4.68 -8.54 9.54
CA ASP A 40 -4.44 -9.06 10.89
C ASP A 40 -4.17 -7.97 11.95
N GLY A 41 -4.26 -6.69 11.55
CA GLY A 41 -4.08 -5.53 12.42
C GLY A 41 -2.61 -5.15 12.65
N GLN A 42 -1.64 -5.94 12.17
CA GLN A 42 -0.23 -5.61 12.29
C GLN A 42 0.15 -4.45 11.38
N ALA A 43 0.97 -3.53 11.91
CA ALA A 43 1.52 -2.41 11.15
C ALA A 43 3.00 -2.65 10.84
N LEU A 44 3.43 -2.23 9.66
CA LEU A 44 4.80 -2.41 9.18
C LEU A 44 5.28 -1.16 8.43
N LEU A 45 6.54 -0.81 8.64
CA LEU A 45 7.25 0.17 7.82
C LEU A 45 7.99 -0.55 6.69
N CYS A 46 7.76 -0.13 5.45
CA CYS A 46 8.39 -0.70 4.26
C CYS A 46 8.83 0.38 3.27
N LEU A 47 9.50 -0.06 2.20
CA LEU A 47 9.73 0.80 1.05
C LEU A 47 8.42 0.99 0.29
N ALA A 48 8.17 2.20 -0.18
CA ALA A 48 7.03 2.48 -1.05
C ALA A 48 7.11 1.70 -2.37
N ALA A 49 8.33 1.32 -2.80
CA ALA A 49 8.56 0.46 -3.96
C ALA A 49 8.08 -0.98 -3.76
N ASP A 50 7.92 -1.43 -2.52
CA ASP A 50 7.38 -2.75 -2.20
C ASP A 50 5.85 -2.79 -2.25
N LEU A 51 5.19 -1.68 -2.63
CA LEU A 51 3.74 -1.56 -2.64
C LEU A 51 3.23 -1.49 -4.07
N HIS A 52 2.30 -2.40 -4.40
CA HIS A 52 1.58 -2.37 -5.66
C HIS A 52 0.17 -1.83 -5.46
N PRO A 53 -0.20 -0.70 -6.10
CA PRO A 53 -1.50 -0.07 -5.87
C PRO A 53 -2.65 -0.95 -6.35
N ILE A 54 -3.65 -1.13 -5.50
CA ILE A 54 -4.91 -1.78 -5.88
C ILE A 54 -5.88 -0.68 -6.31
N LYS A 55 -6.17 -0.61 -7.60
CA LYS A 55 -7.15 0.35 -8.13
C LYS A 55 -8.52 0.10 -7.48
N ARG A 56 -9.06 1.12 -6.81
CA ARG A 56 -10.45 1.09 -6.37
C ARG A 56 -11.34 0.97 -7.60
N ARG A 57 -12.40 0.16 -7.48
CA ARG A 57 -13.46 0.15 -8.50
C ARG A 57 -13.96 1.60 -8.65
N PRO A 58 -14.10 2.13 -9.87
CA PRO A 58 -14.71 3.43 -10.06
C PRO A 58 -16.08 3.46 -9.37
N ARG A 59 -16.47 4.63 -8.84
CA ARG A 59 -17.78 4.78 -8.19
C ARG A 59 -18.86 4.36 -9.18
N PRO A 60 -19.92 3.67 -8.72
CA PRO A 60 -21.04 3.37 -9.60
C PRO A 60 -21.59 4.66 -10.20
N MET A 61 -21.82 4.68 -11.52
CA MET A 61 -22.33 5.86 -12.23
C MET A 61 -23.86 5.85 -12.36
N PHE A 62 -24.55 5.16 -11.45
CA PHE A 62 -26.02 5.10 -11.46
C PHE A 62 -26.63 6.22 -10.63
#